data_AF-A0A2U3KGA7-F1
#
_entry.id   AF-A0A2U3KGA7-F1
#
_cell.length_a   1.000
_cell.length_b   1.000
_cell.length_c   1.000
_cell.angle_alpha   90.00
_cell.angle_beta   90.00
_cell.angle_gamma   90.00
#
_symmetry.space_group_name_H-M   'P 1'
#
loop_
_entity.id
_entity.type
_entity.pdbx_description
1 polymer ?
#
loop_
_entity_poly.entity_id
_entity_poly.type
_entity_poly.pdbx_seq_one_letter_code
_entity_poly.pdbx_strand_id
1 'polypeptide(L)'
;MQSLSIQTFMNQYGISMQLMKEAPGKPERSHAETDLDRYRCQISRPGKEIDVFVAVPSEEGGITPSDVLFMLILDASGCEMFKDYYARHDEFKEILSGSNAGPEEFDEFWLEYESRYQQSKKLRTFLGKNLYKKLIDRFGFDN
;
A
#
# COMPACT_ATOMS: atom_id res chain seq x y z
N MET A 1 -19.69 -5.11 1.94
CA MET A 1 -19.64 -6.56 1.63
C MET A 1 -18.21 -7.10 1.57
N GLN A 2 -17.24 -6.35 1.04
CA GLN A 2 -15.82 -6.78 0.97
C GLN A 2 -15.11 -6.87 2.33
N SER A 3 -15.41 -6.01 3.31
CA SER A 3 -14.77 -6.10 4.64
C SER A 3 -15.08 -7.41 5.39
N LEU A 4 -16.31 -7.93 5.26
CA LEU A 4 -16.72 -9.22 5.84
C LEU A 4 -15.98 -10.41 5.19
N SER A 5 -15.69 -10.35 3.89
CA SER A 5 -14.96 -11.41 3.20
C SER A 5 -13.45 -11.37 3.48
N ILE A 6 -12.87 -10.18 3.69
CA ILE A 6 -11.47 -10.02 4.12
C ILE A 6 -11.28 -10.47 5.56
N GLN A 7 -12.16 -10.06 6.48
CA GLN A 7 -12.11 -10.55 7.86
C GLN A 7 -12.22 -12.08 7.93
N THR A 8 -13.08 -12.68 7.09
CA THR A 8 -13.19 -14.14 6.98
C THR A 8 -11.89 -14.77 6.49
N PHE A 9 -11.23 -14.17 5.49
CA PHE A 9 -9.92 -14.62 5.03
C PHE A 9 -8.87 -14.53 6.14
N MET A 10 -8.82 -13.42 6.87
CA MET A 10 -7.90 -13.24 7.99
C MET A 10 -8.08 -14.33 9.05
N ASN A 11 -9.32 -14.58 9.45
CA ASN A 11 -9.66 -15.63 10.42
C ASN A 11 -9.27 -17.03 9.91
N GLN A 12 -9.57 -17.35 8.65
CA GLN A 12 -9.28 -18.63 8.03
C GLN A 12 -7.78 -18.98 8.03
N TYR A 13 -6.92 -17.97 7.85
CA TYR A 13 -5.47 -18.14 7.75
C TYR A 13 -4.71 -17.71 9.01
N GLY A 14 -5.42 -17.44 10.11
CA GLY A 14 -4.83 -17.03 11.38
C GLY A 14 -4.04 -15.72 11.27
N ILE A 15 -4.48 -14.80 10.41
CA ILE A 15 -3.89 -13.48 10.26
C ILE A 15 -4.56 -12.54 11.26
N SER A 16 -3.75 -11.86 12.06
CA SER A 16 -4.20 -10.77 12.93
C SER A 16 -3.39 -9.50 12.65
N MET A 17 -3.91 -8.36 13.08
CA MET A 17 -3.26 -7.08 12.90
C MET A 17 -3.48 -6.17 14.09
N GLN A 18 -2.43 -5.48 14.51
CA GLN A 18 -2.51 -4.38 15.47
C GLN A 18 -2.24 -3.07 14.74
N LEU A 19 -3.13 -2.08 14.92
CA LEU A 19 -3.00 -0.75 14.32
C LEU A 19 -2.53 0.23 15.38
N MET A 20 -1.42 0.89 15.11
CA MET A 20 -0.87 1.95 15.96
C MET A 20 -0.84 3.23 15.14
N LYS A 21 -1.70 4.19 15.51
CA LYS A 21 -1.65 5.53 14.91
C LYS A 21 -0.35 6.21 15.34
N GLU A 22 0.44 6.64 14.38
CA GLU A 22 1.66 7.38 14.64
C GLU A 22 1.32 8.84 14.97
N ALA A 23 2.09 9.43 15.89
CA ALA A 23 1.97 10.85 16.14
C ALA A 23 2.37 11.63 14.87
N PRO A 24 1.70 12.75 14.56
CA PRO A 24 2.08 13.57 13.42
C PRO A 24 3.56 13.96 13.53
N GLY A 25 4.35 13.55 12.54
CA GLY A 25 5.72 14.02 12.40
C GLY A 25 5.71 15.52 12.10
N LYS A 26 6.78 16.23 12.47
CA LYS A 26 6.95 17.63 12.03
C LYS A 26 6.92 17.66 10.50
N PRO A 27 6.19 18.58 9.86
CA PRO A 27 6.10 18.63 8.41
C PRO A 27 7.46 19.05 7.85
N GLU A 28 8.20 18.09 7.29
CA GLU A 28 9.31 18.40 6.39
C GLU A 28 8.76 18.47 4.96
N ARG A 29 8.52 19.72 4.56
CA ARG A 29 8.18 20.23 3.22
C ARG A 29 6.70 20.32 2.86
N SER A 30 6.43 21.48 2.27
CA SER A 30 5.15 22.08 1.95
C SER A 30 4.68 21.68 0.56
N HIS A 31 3.75 20.74 0.47
CA HIS A 31 2.70 20.75 -0.55
C HIS A 31 1.40 20.38 0.16
N ALA A 32 0.30 21.03 -0.27
CA ALA A 32 -1.01 21.11 0.39
C ALA A 32 -1.22 20.06 1.49
N GLU A 33 -1.26 20.51 2.75
CA GLU A 33 -1.53 19.71 3.95
C GLU A 33 -2.84 18.94 3.75
N THR A 34 -2.75 17.77 3.12
CA THR A 34 -3.76 16.76 3.29
C THR A 34 -3.43 16.19 4.65
N ASP A 35 -4.27 16.48 5.64
CA ASP A 35 -4.13 15.89 6.95
C ASP A 35 -4.24 14.38 6.77
N LEU A 36 -3.10 13.69 6.92
CA LEU A 36 -2.98 12.25 6.72
C LEU A 36 -2.70 11.60 8.06
N ASP A 37 -3.58 10.70 8.45
CA ASP A 37 -3.36 9.80 9.56
C ASP A 37 -2.43 8.68 9.12
N ARG A 38 -1.28 8.60 9.80
CA ARG A 38 -0.27 7.56 9.56
C ARG A 38 -0.44 6.44 10.57
N TYR A 39 -0.41 5.21 10.10
CA TYR A 39 -0.52 4.03 10.94
C TYR A 39 0.65 3.09 10.68
N ARG A 40 1.27 2.62 11.77
CA ARG A 40 2.06 1.39 11.76
C ARG A 40 1.13 0.21 12.04
N CYS A 41 1.09 -0.74 11.12
CA CYS A 41 0.27 -1.93 11.22
C CYS A 41 1.17 -3.16 11.36
N GLN A 42 1.15 -3.79 12.53
CA GLN A 42 1.85 -5.04 12.77
C GLN A 42 0.94 -6.20 12.37
N ILE A 43 1.31 -6.93 11.31
CA ILE A 43 0.57 -8.08 10.79
C ILE A 43 1.25 -9.35 11.26
N SER A 44 0.49 -10.25 11.89
CA SER A 44 1.01 -11.51 12.41
C SER A 44 0.22 -12.73 11.94
N ARG A 45 0.90 -13.88 11.87
CA ARG A 45 0.32 -15.21 11.68
C ARG A 45 1.22 -16.24 12.39
N PRO A 46 0.82 -17.52 12.55
CA PRO A 46 1.66 -18.50 13.24
C PRO A 46 3.11 -18.51 12.71
N GLY A 47 4.06 -18.15 13.58
CA GLY A 47 5.50 -18.14 13.32
C GLY A 47 6.03 -17.00 12.43
N LYS A 48 5.23 -15.98 12.11
CA LYS A 48 5.67 -14.86 11.26
C LYS A 48 5.03 -13.54 11.67
N GLU A 49 5.76 -12.45 11.45
CA GLU A 49 5.29 -11.09 11.68
C GLU A 49 5.96 -10.13 10.69
N ILE A 50 5.24 -9.08 10.29
CA ILE A 50 5.77 -7.93 9.54
C ILE A 50 5.14 -6.63 10.02
N ASP A 51 5.87 -5.53 9.85
CA ASP A 51 5.32 -4.18 9.93
C ASP A 51 5.09 -3.62 8.52
N VAL A 52 3.91 -3.01 8.34
CA VAL A 52 3.55 -2.20 7.18
C VAL A 52 3.05 -0.84 7.64
N PHE A 53 3.13 0.16 6.77
CA PHE A 53 2.78 1.54 7.06
C PHE A 53 1.77 2.03 6.05
N VAL A 54 0.64 2.55 6.54
CA VAL A 54 -0.40 3.13 5.70
C VAL A 54 -0.66 4.58 6.10
N ALA A 55 -0.95 5.41 5.12
CA ALA A 55 -1.39 6.78 5.30
C ALA A 55 -2.79 6.90 4.70
N VAL A 56 -3.74 7.43 5.48
CA VAL A 56 -5.13 7.61 5.07
C VAL A 56 -5.58 9.04 5.37
N PRO A 57 -6.50 9.62 4.58
CA PRO A 57 -7.05 10.93 4.88
C PRO A 57 -7.70 10.97 6.27
N SER A 58 -7.37 11.97 7.08
CA SER A 58 -7.86 12.10 8.47
C SER A 58 -9.39 12.23 8.58
N GLU A 59 -10.08 12.55 7.47
CA GLU A 59 -11.53 12.70 7.39
C GLU A 59 -12.30 11.36 7.36
N GLU A 60 -11.63 10.23 7.09
CA GLU A 60 -12.29 8.93 6.90
C GLU A 60 -12.68 8.19 8.20
N GLY A 61 -12.38 8.78 9.37
CA GLY A 61 -12.56 8.09 10.65
C GLY A 61 -11.53 6.97 10.86
N GLY A 62 -11.69 6.19 11.95
CA GLY A 62 -10.73 5.13 12.27
C GLY A 62 -10.80 3.95 11.30
N ILE A 63 -9.66 3.56 10.73
CA ILE A 63 -9.55 2.38 9.85
C ILE A 63 -9.50 1.07 10.62
N THR A 64 -9.98 -0.02 10.01
CA THR A 64 -9.96 -1.37 10.59
C THR A 64 -8.82 -2.21 10.01
N PRO A 65 -8.44 -3.34 10.67
CA PRO A 65 -7.53 -4.33 10.10
C PRO A 65 -7.89 -4.79 8.68
N SER A 66 -9.18 -4.95 8.41
CA SER A 66 -9.67 -5.40 7.11
C SER A 66 -9.46 -4.33 6.04
N ASP A 67 -9.62 -3.05 6.39
CA ASP A 67 -9.40 -1.93 5.48
C ASP A 67 -7.91 -1.82 5.13
N VAL A 68 -7.02 -1.98 6.12
CA VAL A 68 -5.57 -2.03 5.88
C VAL A 68 -5.21 -3.17 4.93
N LEU A 69 -5.72 -4.38 5.17
CA LEU A 69 -5.41 -5.50 4.30
C LEU A 69 -5.97 -5.27 2.89
N PHE A 70 -7.13 -4.63 2.75
CA PHE A 70 -7.69 -4.23 1.47
C PHE A 70 -6.78 -3.23 0.74
N MET A 71 -6.33 -2.16 1.41
CA MET A 71 -5.42 -1.16 0.82
C MET A 71 -4.13 -1.81 0.32
N LEU A 72 -3.54 -2.73 1.08
CA LEU A 72 -2.33 -3.44 0.65
C LEU A 72 -2.56 -4.33 -0.59
N ILE A 73 -3.78 -4.85 -0.77
CA ILE A 73 -4.16 -5.61 -1.97
C ILE A 73 -4.30 -4.68 -3.18
N LEU A 74 -4.87 -3.50 -2.98
CA LEU A 74 -4.97 -2.47 -4.03
C LEU A 74 -3.58 -2.03 -4.46
N ASP A 75 -2.69 -1.72 -3.51
CA ASP A 75 -1.30 -1.36 -3.79
C ASP A 75 -0.57 -2.50 -4.51
N ALA A 76 -0.74 -3.75 -4.07
CA ALA A 76 -0.15 -4.90 -4.74
C ALA A 76 -0.62 -5.05 -6.19
N SER A 77 -1.91 -4.80 -6.46
CA SER A 77 -2.48 -4.85 -7.80
C SER A 77 -1.94 -3.70 -8.67
N GLY A 78 -1.90 -2.49 -8.13
CA GLY A 78 -1.32 -1.32 -8.80
C GLY A 78 0.16 -1.52 -9.13
N CYS A 79 0.93 -2.14 -8.24
CA CYS A 79 2.33 -2.49 -8.49
C CYS A 79 2.50 -3.41 -9.70
N GLU A 80 1.65 -4.42 -9.85
CA GLU A 80 1.74 -5.29 -11.03
C GLU A 80 1.31 -4.56 -12.31
N MET A 81 0.31 -3.67 -12.23
CA MET A 81 -0.15 -2.86 -13.37
C MET A 81 0.92 -1.87 -13.87
N PHE A 82 1.63 -1.19 -12.96
CA PHE A 82 2.59 -0.14 -13.32
C PHE A 82 4.03 -0.66 -13.50
N LYS A 83 4.28 -1.95 -13.31
CA LYS A 83 5.62 -2.54 -13.33
C LYS A 83 6.43 -2.19 -14.59
N ASP A 84 5.80 -2.28 -15.76
CA ASP A 84 6.49 -2.01 -17.04
C ASP A 84 6.69 -0.50 -17.27
N TYR A 85 5.81 0.34 -16.73
CA TYR A 85 5.98 1.79 -16.75
C TYR A 85 7.12 2.22 -15.82
N TYR A 86 7.18 1.64 -14.62
CA TYR A 86 8.26 1.88 -13.67
C TYR A 86 9.63 1.48 -14.26
N ALA A 87 9.70 0.38 -15.02
CA ALA A 87 10.93 -0.04 -15.69
C ALA A 87 11.46 0.99 -16.71
N ARG A 88 10.62 1.93 -17.13
CA ARG A 88 10.91 2.96 -18.13
C ARG A 88 10.72 4.38 -17.59
N HIS A 89 10.64 4.55 -16.27
CA HIS A 89 10.30 5.84 -15.67
C HIS A 89 11.31 6.95 -16.03
N ASP A 90 12.60 6.64 -16.16
CA ASP A 90 13.63 7.58 -16.63
C ASP A 90 13.35 8.06 -18.07
N GLU A 91 12.93 7.16 -18.97
CA GLU A 91 12.54 7.54 -20.34
C GLU A 91 11.33 8.47 -20.35
N PHE A 92 10.34 8.18 -19.50
CA PHE A 92 9.15 9.03 -19.35
C PHE A 92 9.50 10.40 -18.73
N LYS A 93 10.44 10.45 -17.79
CA LYS A 93 10.94 11.69 -17.19
C LYS A 93 11.56 12.59 -18.26
N GLU A 94 12.39 12.03 -19.13
CA GLU A 94 13.00 12.78 -20.24
C GLU A 94 11.94 13.31 -21.21
N ILE A 95 10.93 12.51 -21.56
CA ILE A 95 9.83 12.93 -22.45
C ILE A 95 8.98 14.04 -21.82
N LEU A 96 8.69 13.94 -20.51
CA LEU A 96 7.83 14.87 -19.79
C LEU A 96 8.55 16.12 -19.30
N SER A 97 9.88 16.13 -19.28
CA SER A 97 10.69 17.29 -18.90
C SER A 97 10.52 18.51 -19.82
N GLY A 98 9.90 18.33 -21.00
CA GLY A 98 9.47 19.41 -21.90
C GLY A 98 8.00 19.85 -21.73
N SER A 99 7.26 19.29 -20.77
CA SER A 99 5.84 19.58 -20.52
C SER A 99 5.64 20.42 -19.24
N ASN A 100 4.47 21.03 -19.08
CA ASN A 100 4.13 21.84 -17.89
C ASN A 100 3.92 21.02 -16.60
N ALA A 101 4.00 19.68 -16.66
CA ALA A 101 4.02 18.85 -15.46
C ALA A 101 5.38 19.02 -14.77
N GLY A 102 5.37 19.50 -13.54
CA GLY A 102 6.61 19.74 -12.80
C GLY A 102 7.38 18.43 -12.62
N PRO A 103 8.70 18.40 -12.88
CA PRO A 103 9.51 17.19 -12.66
C PRO A 103 9.48 16.69 -11.20
N GLU A 104 9.10 17.55 -10.26
CA GLU A 104 8.93 17.23 -8.83
C GLU A 104 7.73 16.30 -8.57
N GLU A 105 6.56 16.56 -9.15
CA GLU A 105 5.36 15.71 -8.99
C GLU A 105 5.55 14.32 -9.61
N PHE A 106 6.30 14.25 -10.72
CA PHE A 106 6.64 12.98 -11.36
C PHE A 106 7.56 12.14 -10.48
N ASP A 107 8.57 12.76 -9.86
CA ASP A 107 9.50 12.08 -8.96
C ASP A 107 8.80 11.61 -7.67
N GLU A 108 7.89 12.42 -7.12
CA GLU A 108 7.10 12.06 -5.94
C GLU A 108 6.21 10.83 -6.18
N PHE A 109 5.53 10.76 -7.32
CA PHE A 109 4.71 9.60 -7.67
C PHE A 109 5.52 8.29 -7.67
N TRP A 110 6.72 8.30 -8.28
CA TRP A 110 7.55 7.10 -8.34
C TRP A 110 8.19 6.73 -7.00
N LEU A 111 8.48 7.71 -6.14
CA LEU A 111 8.91 7.47 -4.77
C LEU A 111 7.80 6.79 -3.95
N GLU A 112 6.55 7.25 -4.07
CA GLU A 112 5.41 6.59 -3.45
C GLU A 112 5.19 5.17 -4.00
N TYR A 113 5.26 5.02 -5.32
CA TYR A 113 5.14 3.73 -5.99
C TYR A 113 6.17 2.72 -5.46
N GLU A 114 7.45 3.11 -5.38
CA GLU A 114 8.51 2.22 -4.90
C GLU A 114 8.27 1.84 -3.43
N SER A 115 7.83 2.78 -2.60
CA SER A 115 7.45 2.50 -1.21
C SER A 115 6.34 1.44 -1.13
N ARG A 116 5.23 1.63 -1.87
CA ARG A 116 4.10 0.68 -1.93
C ARG A 116 4.56 -0.68 -2.48
N TYR A 117 5.43 -0.69 -3.47
CA TYR A 117 5.99 -1.91 -4.06
C TYR A 117 6.82 -2.73 -3.07
N GLN A 118 7.64 -2.06 -2.27
CA GLN A 118 8.41 -2.73 -1.21
C GLN A 118 7.50 -3.28 -0.10
N GLN A 119 6.42 -2.58 0.25
CA GLN A 119 5.42 -3.11 1.19
C GLN A 119 4.70 -4.34 0.63
N SER A 120 4.33 -4.32 -0.65
CA SER A 120 3.73 -5.47 -1.35
C SER A 120 4.67 -6.69 -1.37
N LYS A 121 5.97 -6.49 -1.61
CA LYS A 121 6.99 -7.56 -1.51
C LYS A 121 7.09 -8.15 -0.11
N LYS A 122 7.06 -7.32 0.94
CA LYS A 122 7.05 -7.78 2.34
C LYS A 122 5.82 -8.63 2.61
N LEU A 123 4.63 -8.17 2.20
CA LEU A 123 3.38 -8.91 2.34
C LEU A 123 3.43 -10.27 1.60
N ARG A 124 3.96 -10.30 0.37
CA ARG A 124 4.14 -11.53 -0.39
C ARG A 124 5.05 -12.53 0.31
N THR A 125 6.15 -12.06 0.89
CA THR A 125 7.11 -12.90 1.63
C THR A 125 6.49 -13.46 2.92
N PHE A 126 5.75 -12.61 3.64
CA PHE A 126 5.02 -12.97 4.84
C PHE A 126 3.97 -14.07 4.58
N LEU A 127 3.07 -13.83 3.61
CA LEU A 127 2.00 -14.78 3.26
C LEU A 127 2.54 -16.05 2.59
N GLY A 128 3.63 -15.92 1.84
CA GLY A 128 4.13 -16.94 0.93
C GLY A 128 3.35 -16.95 -0.39
N LYS A 129 3.97 -17.50 -1.44
CA LYS A 129 3.47 -17.44 -2.83
C LYS A 129 2.00 -17.87 -2.98
N ASN A 130 1.62 -18.99 -2.37
CA ASN A 130 0.28 -19.57 -2.55
C ASN A 130 -0.81 -18.72 -1.89
N LEU A 131 -0.56 -18.25 -0.66
CA LEU A 131 -1.56 -17.46 0.07
C LEU A 131 -1.65 -16.05 -0.48
N TYR A 132 -0.53 -15.46 -0.88
CA TYR A 132 -0.50 -14.18 -1.56
C TYR A 132 -1.30 -14.25 -2.88
N LYS A 133 -1.06 -15.27 -3.72
CA LYS A 133 -1.84 -15.46 -4.95
C LYS A 133 -3.34 -15.60 -4.67
N LYS A 134 -3.75 -16.41 -3.68
CA LYS A 134 -5.16 -16.51 -3.28
C LYS A 134 -5.77 -15.20 -2.79
N LEU A 135 -4.97 -14.36 -2.13
CA LEU A 135 -5.42 -13.05 -1.68
C LEU A 135 -5.67 -12.13 -2.87
N ILE A 136 -4.72 -12.06 -3.81
CA ILE A 136 -4.83 -11.24 -5.03
C ILE A 136 -5.94 -11.78 -5.94
N ASP A 137 -5.98 -13.06 -6.27
CA ASP A 137 -7.02 -13.65 -7.14
C ASP A 137 -8.45 -13.51 -6.57
N ARG A 138 -8.60 -13.25 -5.26
CA ARG A 138 -9.92 -13.12 -4.61
C ARG A 138 -10.37 -11.67 -4.44
N PHE A 139 -9.43 -10.73 -4.39
CA PHE A 139 -9.68 -9.36 -3.94
C PHE A 139 -8.92 -8.30 -4.73
N GLY A 140 -7.79 -8.64 -5.35
CA GLY A 140 -7.17 -7.84 -6.39
C GLY A 140 -8.09 -7.82 -7.60
N PHE A 141 -8.15 -6.69 -8.30
CA PHE A 141 -9.01 -6.55 -9.46
C PHE A 141 -8.65 -7.61 -10.50
N ASP A 142 -9.52 -8.60 -10.67
CA ASP A 142 -9.58 -9.38 -11.90
C ASP A 142 -10.13 -8.45 -12.99
N ASN A 143 -9.40 -8.37 -14.12
CA ASN A 143 -9.90 -7.78 -15.37
C ASN A 143 -11.17 -8.52 -15.85
#